data_AF-V6HTT4-F1
#
_entry.id   AF-V6HTT4-F1
#
_cell.length_a   1.000
_cell.length_b   1.000
_cell.length_c   1.000
_cell.angle_alpha   90.00
_cell.angle_beta   90.00
_cell.angle_gamma   90.00
#
_symmetry.space_group_name_H-M   'P 1'
#
loop_
_entity.id
_entity.type
_entity.pdbx_description
1 polymer ?
#
loop_
_entity_poly.entity_id
_entity_poly.type
_entity_poly.pdbx_seq_one_letter_code
_entity_poly.pdbx_strand_id
1 'polypeptide(L)'
;MLFNSVQYLVFAPLVICVYFWLPAKFQRFWLLVASLYFYAIFKIPFVLLLIYSIVLTYYAVKGMETARSKFLKLFFLNIAVWGNLLLLYLFKYMDFSIHALNVFTNSKPCDPAYISSTGAILPMGISFFTLQAISYAVDVYRGTVRQARSLFQFGLFLSFFPQLVAGPIIRAQDMLHQFLENYTYKKENLLPGIRQLSWGLFKKHSLPIRFL
;
A
#
# COMPACT_ATOMS: atom_id res chain seq x y z
N MET A 1 0.78 12.67 -5.49
CA MET A 1 0.00 13.17 -6.65
C MET A 1 -1.38 12.51 -6.68
N LEU A 2 -2.48 13.28 -6.71
CA LEU A 2 -3.84 12.71 -6.81
C LEU A 2 -4.05 12.03 -8.17
N PHE A 3 -4.85 10.96 -8.23
CA PHE A 3 -5.14 10.23 -9.48
C PHE A 3 -5.72 11.13 -10.59
N ASN A 4 -6.51 12.13 -10.20
CA ASN A 4 -7.16 13.06 -11.12
C ASN A 4 -6.27 14.22 -11.55
N SER A 5 -5.01 14.25 -11.09
CA SER A 5 -4.10 15.32 -11.44
C SER A 5 -3.46 15.07 -12.80
N VAL A 6 -3.24 16.16 -13.54
CA VAL A 6 -2.43 16.16 -14.78
C VAL A 6 -1.05 15.54 -14.53
N GLN A 7 -0.51 15.74 -13.32
CA GLN A 7 0.76 15.14 -12.90
C GLN A 7 0.74 13.60 -12.96
N TYR A 8 -0.35 12.94 -12.52
CA TYR A 8 -0.46 11.49 -12.62
C TYR A 8 -0.57 11.01 -14.08
N LEU A 9 -1.32 11.75 -14.91
CA LEU A 9 -1.48 11.44 -16.34
C LEU A 9 -0.18 11.52 -17.13
N VAL A 10 0.76 12.37 -16.72
CA VAL A 10 2.11 12.44 -17.32
C VAL A 10 3.05 11.42 -16.69
N PHE A 11 2.96 11.25 -15.37
CA PHE A 11 3.82 10.34 -14.62
C PHE A 11 3.66 8.88 -15.06
N ALA A 12 2.43 8.37 -15.17
CA ALA A 12 2.21 6.96 -15.47
C ALA A 12 2.75 6.53 -16.85
N PRO A 13 2.46 7.24 -17.97
CA PRO A 13 3.06 6.93 -19.27
C PRO A 13 4.58 7.04 -19.26
N LEU A 14 5.14 8.05 -18.58
CA LEU A 14 6.58 8.21 -18.49
C LEU A 14 7.24 7.01 -17.79
N VAL A 15 6.68 6.57 -16.66
CA VAL A 15 7.16 5.39 -15.93
C VAL A 15 7.09 4.13 -16.80
N ILE A 16 6.01 3.96 -17.57
CA ILE A 16 5.82 2.82 -18.48
C ILE A 16 6.83 2.87 -19.64
N CYS A 17 7.05 4.03 -20.24
CA CYS A 17 8.04 4.20 -21.32
C CYS A 17 9.46 3.86 -20.84
N VAL A 18 9.87 4.38 -19.67
CA VAL A 18 11.17 4.06 -19.08
C VAL A 18 11.28 2.58 -18.70
N TYR A 19 10.19 1.98 -18.22
CA TYR A 19 10.14 0.55 -17.92
C TYR A 19 10.45 -0.30 -19.17
N PHE A 20 9.83 0.00 -20.31
CA PHE A 20 10.10 -0.73 -21.56
C PHE A 20 11.47 -0.43 -22.17
N TRP A 21 12.06 0.73 -21.86
CA TRP A 21 13.39 1.09 -22.33
C TRP A 21 14.52 0.44 -21.51
N LEU A 22 14.27 0.13 -20.23
CA LEU A 22 15.26 -0.47 -19.35
C LEU A 22 15.43 -1.99 -19.57
N PRO A 23 16.65 -2.52 -19.32
CA PRO A 23 16.88 -3.96 -19.30
C PRO A 23 16.05 -4.64 -18.20
N ALA A 24 15.64 -5.89 -18.40
CA ALA A 24 14.80 -6.65 -17.47
C ALA A 24 15.31 -6.67 -16.01
N LYS A 25 16.63 -6.60 -15.80
CA LYS A 25 17.25 -6.53 -14.47
C LYS A 25 16.88 -5.24 -13.71
N PHE A 26 16.79 -4.10 -14.39
CA PHE A 26 16.55 -2.78 -13.79
C PHE A 26 15.08 -2.39 -13.77
N GLN A 27 14.24 -3.05 -14.56
CA GLN A 27 12.79 -2.82 -14.61
C GLN A 27 12.11 -2.83 -13.24
N ARG A 28 12.40 -3.85 -12.42
CA ARG A 28 11.80 -3.98 -11.08
C ARG A 28 12.27 -2.88 -10.14
N PHE A 29 13.56 -2.55 -10.21
CA PHE A 29 14.16 -1.47 -9.43
C PHE A 29 13.54 -0.13 -9.78
N TRP A 30 13.37 0.14 -11.07
CA TRP A 30 12.69 1.33 -11.57
C TRP A 30 11.25 1.42 -11.05
N LEU A 31 10.47 0.34 -11.09
CA LEU A 31 9.10 0.35 -10.57
C LEU A 31 9.06 0.65 -9.07
N LEU A 32 10.01 0.13 -8.28
CA LEU A 32 10.09 0.43 -6.85
C LEU A 32 10.45 1.90 -6.61
N VAL A 33 11.45 2.42 -7.33
CA VAL A 33 11.86 3.83 -7.20
C VAL A 33 10.74 4.77 -7.62
N ALA A 34 10.09 4.52 -8.76
CA ALA A 34 8.94 5.28 -9.23
C ALA A 34 7.80 5.23 -8.20
N SER A 35 7.56 4.06 -7.60
CA SER A 35 6.53 3.87 -6.58
C SER A 35 6.82 4.67 -5.29
N LEU A 36 8.05 4.62 -4.80
CA LEU A 36 8.46 5.39 -3.63
C LEU A 36 8.44 6.90 -3.92
N TYR A 37 8.87 7.32 -5.11
CA TYR A 37 8.82 8.72 -5.53
C TYR A 37 7.38 9.25 -5.57
N PHE A 38 6.47 8.47 -6.16
CA PHE A 38 5.05 8.81 -6.20
C PHE A 38 4.48 9.07 -4.79
N TYR A 39 4.94 8.28 -3.81
CA TYR A 39 4.54 8.41 -2.42
C TYR A 39 5.21 9.60 -1.71
N ALA A 40 6.50 9.83 -1.97
CA ALA A 40 7.28 10.94 -1.41
C ALA A 40 6.72 12.32 -1.80
N ILE A 41 6.15 12.44 -3.01
CA ILE A 41 5.51 13.68 -3.49
C ILE A 41 4.32 14.08 -2.63
N PHE A 42 3.63 13.14 -1.98
CA PHE A 42 2.57 13.50 -1.03
C PHE A 42 3.16 14.11 0.24
N LYS A 43 3.92 13.30 0.99
CA LYS A 43 4.75 13.73 2.11
C LYS A 43 5.80 12.66 2.40
N ILE A 44 7.05 13.10 2.59
CA ILE A 44 8.18 12.22 2.92
C ILE A 44 7.91 11.35 4.16
N PRO A 45 7.33 11.86 5.27
CA PRO A 45 6.99 11.03 6.44
C PRO A 45 6.11 9.81 6.13
N PHE A 46 5.26 9.86 5.10
CA PHE A 46 4.41 8.72 4.77
C PHE A 46 5.21 7.56 4.20
N VAL A 47 6.29 7.85 3.46
CA VAL A 47 7.21 6.83 2.95
C VAL A 47 7.81 6.03 4.11
N LEU A 48 8.09 6.69 5.24
CA LEU A 48 8.62 6.01 6.43
C LEU A 48 7.60 5.03 7.02
N LEU A 49 6.31 5.39 7.04
CA LEU A 49 5.23 4.49 7.50
C LEU A 49 5.09 3.27 6.59
N LEU A 50 5.20 3.47 5.28
CA LEU A 50 5.19 2.39 4.30
C LEU A 50 6.41 1.47 4.51
N ILE A 51 7.61 2.04 4.64
CA ILE A 51 8.84 1.28 4.90
C ILE A 51 8.73 0.50 6.21
N TYR A 52 8.19 1.11 7.27
CA TYR A 52 7.93 0.43 8.53
C TYR A 52 7.03 -0.79 8.32
N SER A 53 5.90 -0.63 7.61
CA SER A 53 4.97 -1.74 7.33
C SER A 53 5.65 -2.84 6.50
N ILE A 54 6.46 -2.47 5.50
CA ILE A 54 7.25 -3.41 4.68
C ILE A 54 8.19 -4.22 5.58
N VAL A 55 9.04 -3.54 6.36
CA VAL A 55 10.07 -4.15 7.19
C VAL A 55 9.44 -5.05 8.25
N LEU A 56 8.50 -4.51 9.03
CA LEU A 56 7.81 -5.25 10.09
C LEU A 56 7.19 -6.54 9.55
N THR A 57 6.43 -6.43 8.48
CA THR A 57 5.68 -7.56 7.92
C THR A 57 6.61 -8.58 7.28
N TYR A 58 7.64 -8.14 6.55
CA TYR A 58 8.61 -9.05 5.93
C TYR A 58 9.37 -9.88 6.96
N TYR A 59 9.88 -9.25 8.03
CA TYR A 59 10.62 -9.95 9.07
C TYR A 59 9.72 -10.83 9.93
N ALA A 60 8.50 -10.39 10.23
CA ALA A 60 7.52 -11.23 10.93
C ALA A 60 7.19 -12.49 10.11
N VAL A 61 6.93 -12.34 8.80
CA VAL A 61 6.67 -13.47 7.89
C VAL A 61 7.90 -14.38 7.77
N LYS A 62 9.11 -13.81 7.69
CA LYS A 62 10.35 -14.61 7.69
C LYS A 62 10.50 -15.43 8.98
N GLY A 63 10.18 -14.82 10.12
CA GLY A 63 10.12 -15.49 11.41
C GLY A 63 9.13 -16.66 11.41
N MET A 64 7.92 -16.45 10.85
CA MET A 64 6.90 -17.50 10.72
C MET A 64 7.38 -18.71 9.91
N GLU A 65 8.08 -18.51 8.80
CA GLU A 65 8.60 -19.61 7.97
C GLU A 65 9.69 -20.42 8.69
N THR A 66 10.56 -19.74 9.45
CA THR A 66 11.63 -20.42 10.21
C THR A 66 11.13 -21.10 11.50
N ALA A 67 9.94 -20.73 11.98
CA ALA A 67 9.37 -21.25 13.20
C ALA A 67 8.91 -22.71 13.07
N ARG A 68 9.46 -23.59 13.92
CA ARG A 68 9.07 -25.02 13.96
C ARG A 68 7.78 -25.27 14.75
N SER A 69 7.51 -24.44 15.76
CA SER A 69 6.32 -24.56 16.62
C SER A 69 5.17 -23.70 16.13
N LYS A 70 3.94 -24.23 16.24
CA LYS A 70 2.70 -23.49 15.96
C LYS A 70 2.57 -22.22 16.81
N PHE A 71 3.06 -22.24 18.05
CA PHE A 71 3.04 -21.08 18.95
C PHE A 71 3.89 -19.93 18.41
N LEU A 72 5.11 -20.23 17.97
CA LEU A 72 6.02 -19.23 17.38
C LEU A 72 5.45 -18.66 16.08
N LYS A 73 4.83 -19.48 15.23
CA LYS A 73 4.13 -18.99 14.02
C LYS A 73 3.03 -18.01 14.37
N LEU A 74 2.22 -18.33 15.38
CA LEU A 74 1.14 -17.45 15.84
C LEU A 74 1.68 -16.16 16.47
N PHE A 75 2.79 -16.22 17.20
CA PHE A 75 3.45 -15.04 17.76
C PHE A 75 3.90 -14.06 16.67
N PHE A 76 4.59 -14.54 15.64
CA PHE A 76 5.01 -13.69 14.52
C PHE A 76 3.82 -13.17 13.69
N LEU A 77 2.77 -13.97 13.51
CA LEU A 77 1.53 -13.49 12.88
C LEU A 77 0.94 -12.31 13.68
N ASN A 78 0.87 -12.44 15.01
CA ASN A 78 0.38 -11.38 15.87
C ASN A 78 1.24 -10.12 15.78
N ILE A 79 2.57 -10.24 15.71
CA ILE A 79 3.45 -9.08 15.48
C ILE A 79 3.08 -8.35 14.18
N ALA A 80 2.92 -9.10 13.08
CA ALA A 80 2.56 -8.50 11.79
C ALA A 80 1.18 -7.84 11.83
N VAL A 81 0.19 -8.51 12.41
CA VAL A 81 -1.20 -8.02 12.48
C VAL A 81 -1.29 -6.80 13.39
N TRP A 82 -0.85 -6.93 14.65
CA TRP A 82 -0.97 -5.86 15.64
C TRP A 82 -0.07 -4.67 15.33
N GLY A 83 1.14 -4.87 14.80
CA GLY A 83 1.98 -3.74 14.45
C GLY A 83 1.43 -2.91 13.28
N ASN A 84 0.80 -3.55 12.28
CA ASN A 84 0.10 -2.82 11.21
C ASN A 84 -1.22 -2.19 11.69
N LEU A 85 -1.98 -2.87 12.54
CA LEU A 85 -3.21 -2.31 13.12
C LEU A 85 -2.93 -1.14 14.06
N LEU A 86 -1.86 -1.22 14.86
CA LEU A 86 -1.42 -0.14 15.75
C LEU A 86 -1.03 1.09 14.94
N LEU A 87 -0.26 0.91 13.86
CA LEU A 87 0.05 2.00 12.93
C LEU A 87 -1.22 2.61 12.33
N LEU A 88 -2.17 1.78 11.89
CA LEU A 88 -3.44 2.27 11.37
C LEU A 88 -4.23 3.03 12.43
N TYR A 89 -4.30 2.52 13.65
CA TYR A 89 -5.00 3.15 14.76
C TYR A 89 -4.42 4.52 15.12
N LEU A 90 -3.10 4.58 15.33
CA LEU A 90 -2.40 5.82 15.70
C LEU A 90 -2.63 6.93 14.67
N PHE A 91 -2.52 6.62 13.38
CA PHE A 91 -2.62 7.65 12.35
C PHE A 91 -4.04 7.93 11.89
N LYS A 92 -4.98 6.99 12.00
CA LYS A 92 -6.34 7.15 11.45
C LYS A 92 -7.44 7.30 12.49
N TYR A 93 -7.31 6.64 13.63
CA TYR A 93 -8.39 6.53 14.61
C TYR A 93 -8.08 7.22 15.94
N MET A 94 -6.83 7.60 16.20
CA MET A 94 -6.44 8.24 17.46
C MET A 94 -7.18 9.57 17.69
N ASP A 95 -7.23 10.44 16.68
CA ASP A 95 -7.97 11.72 16.80
C ASP A 95 -9.48 11.50 16.98
N PHE A 96 -10.04 10.47 16.33
CA PHE A 96 -11.43 10.08 16.55
C PHE A 96 -11.66 9.58 17.99
N SER A 97 -10.75 8.77 18.54
CA SER A 97 -10.81 8.30 19.93
C SER A 97 -10.69 9.45 20.92
N ILE A 98 -9.77 10.40 20.68
CA ILE A 98 -9.62 11.62 21.50
C ILE A 98 -10.91 12.44 21.47
N HIS A 99 -11.48 12.66 20.29
CA HIS A 99 -12.76 13.37 20.16
C HIS A 99 -13.89 12.66 20.90
N ALA A 100 -14.03 11.34 20.73
CA ALA A 100 -15.04 10.55 21.43
C ALA A 100 -14.90 10.63 22.95
N LEU A 101 -13.67 10.58 23.47
CA LEU A 101 -13.39 10.74 24.90
C LEU A 101 -13.78 12.12 25.40
N ASN A 102 -13.37 13.19 24.71
CA ASN A 102 -13.71 14.57 25.10
C ASN A 102 -15.24 14.79 25.11
N VAL A 103 -15.97 14.20 24.16
CA VAL A 103 -17.44 14.23 24.15
C VAL A 103 -18.02 13.44 25.33
N PHE A 104 -17.48 12.26 25.62
CA PHE A 104 -17.95 11.42 26.73
C PHE A 104 -17.70 12.06 28.10
N THR A 105 -16.56 12.72 28.27
CA THR A 105 -16.20 13.42 29.52
C THR A 105 -16.75 14.84 29.59
N ASN A 106 -17.50 15.29 28.58
CA ASN A 106 -18.00 16.67 28.44
C ASN A 106 -16.89 17.74 28.59
N SER A 107 -15.65 17.38 28.28
CA SER A 107 -14.48 18.24 28.48
C SER A 107 -14.36 19.26 27.35
N LYS A 108 -14.29 20.53 27.73
CA LYS A 108 -14.06 21.67 26.83
C LYS A 108 -12.58 22.02 26.79
N PRO A 109 -12.08 22.77 25.78
CA PRO A 109 -10.67 23.11 25.64
C PRO A 109 -10.00 23.74 26.87
N CYS A 110 -10.78 24.32 27.78
CA CYS A 110 -10.30 24.93 29.03
C CYS A 110 -10.32 24.00 30.24
N ASP A 111 -10.82 22.77 30.10
CA ASP A 111 -10.93 21.80 31.20
C ASP A 111 -9.64 20.99 31.32
N PRO A 112 -9.18 20.65 32.54
CA PRO A 112 -7.97 19.87 32.75
C PRO A 112 -8.05 18.43 32.20
N ALA A 113 -9.26 17.93 31.94
CA ALA A 113 -9.51 16.62 31.33
C ALA A 113 -9.54 16.64 29.78
N TYR A 114 -9.42 17.81 29.14
CA TYR A 114 -9.45 17.93 27.69
C TYR A 114 -8.15 17.47 27.04
N ILE A 115 -8.27 16.52 26.12
CA ILE A 115 -7.14 16.02 25.34
C ILE A 115 -7.17 16.69 23.97
N SER A 116 -6.12 17.44 23.64
CA SER A 116 -5.99 18.06 22.32
C SER A 116 -5.75 16.98 21.25
N SER A 117 -6.36 17.17 20.07
CA SER A 117 -6.08 16.32 18.92
C SER A 117 -4.61 16.41 18.54
N THR A 118 -4.05 15.29 18.09
CA THR A 118 -2.67 15.19 17.64
C THR A 118 -2.43 15.86 16.28
N GLY A 119 -3.50 16.17 15.53
CA GLY A 119 -3.40 16.79 14.22
C GLY A 119 -2.65 15.93 13.21
N ALA A 120 -2.65 14.61 13.40
CA ALA A 120 -1.88 13.69 12.57
C ALA A 120 -2.41 13.73 11.14
N ILE A 121 -1.56 14.14 10.20
CA ILE A 121 -1.93 14.24 8.79
C ILE A 121 -2.08 12.82 8.25
N LEU A 122 -3.28 12.52 7.74
CA LEU A 122 -3.63 11.20 7.25
C LEU A 122 -2.77 10.81 6.03
N PRO A 123 -2.02 9.69 6.07
CA PRO A 123 -1.32 9.20 4.89
C PRO A 123 -2.33 8.65 3.90
N MET A 124 -2.34 9.20 2.69
CA MET A 124 -3.14 8.60 1.61
C MET A 124 -2.64 7.20 1.31
N GLY A 125 -3.53 6.21 1.38
CA GLY A 125 -3.19 4.82 1.14
C GLY A 125 -2.87 4.00 2.40
N ILE A 126 -2.87 4.59 3.61
CA ILE A 126 -2.55 3.87 4.86
C ILE A 126 -3.39 2.61 5.03
N SER A 127 -4.71 2.73 4.88
CA SER A 127 -5.61 1.58 5.02
C SER A 127 -5.33 0.49 3.99
N PHE A 128 -4.97 0.86 2.76
CA PHE A 128 -4.70 -0.11 1.70
C PHE A 128 -3.45 -0.92 2.00
N PHE A 129 -2.30 -0.27 2.22
CA PHE A 129 -1.07 -1.01 2.48
C PHE A 129 -1.14 -1.77 3.81
N THR A 130 -1.80 -1.24 4.85
CA THR A 130 -1.94 -1.98 6.11
C THR A 130 -2.77 -3.24 5.95
N LEU A 131 -3.91 -3.16 5.27
CA LEU A 131 -4.78 -4.33 5.04
C LEU A 131 -4.11 -5.34 4.12
N GLN A 132 -3.36 -4.88 3.12
CA GLN A 132 -2.63 -5.74 2.20
C GLN A 132 -1.46 -6.45 2.89
N ALA A 133 -0.73 -5.77 3.78
CA ALA A 133 0.31 -6.35 4.62
C ALA A 133 -0.26 -7.41 5.59
N ILE A 134 -1.38 -7.10 6.25
CA ILE A 134 -2.09 -8.04 7.13
C ILE A 134 -2.58 -9.26 6.35
N SER A 135 -3.24 -9.05 5.21
CA SER A 135 -3.73 -10.14 4.35
C SER A 135 -2.58 -11.04 3.93
N TYR A 136 -1.45 -10.47 3.51
CA TYR A 136 -0.27 -11.25 3.15
C TYR A 136 0.27 -12.08 4.33
N ALA A 137 0.38 -11.50 5.51
CA ALA A 137 0.84 -12.24 6.70
C ALA A 137 -0.08 -13.41 7.05
N VAL A 138 -1.40 -13.20 6.97
CA VAL A 138 -2.41 -14.24 7.19
C VAL A 138 -2.36 -15.31 6.11
N ASP A 139 -2.21 -14.93 4.84
CA ASP A 139 -2.14 -15.85 3.71
C ASP A 139 -0.88 -16.74 3.79
N VAL A 140 0.27 -16.20 4.22
CA VAL A 140 1.47 -17.01 4.48
C VAL A 140 1.28 -17.93 5.69
N TYR A 141 0.67 -17.45 6.79
CA TYR A 141 0.37 -18.30 7.94
C TYR A 141 -0.54 -19.48 7.59
N ARG A 142 -1.51 -19.27 6.69
CA ARG A 142 -2.40 -20.32 6.16
C ARG A 142 -1.73 -21.24 5.14
N GLY A 143 -0.55 -20.90 4.66
CA GLY A 143 0.16 -21.63 3.61
C GLY A 143 -0.45 -21.47 2.22
N THR A 144 -1.33 -20.49 1.99
CA THR A 144 -1.92 -20.24 0.67
C THR A 144 -0.95 -19.49 -0.24
N VAL A 145 -0.05 -18.69 0.33
CA VAL A 145 0.96 -17.91 -0.38
C VAL A 145 2.34 -18.22 0.18
N ARG A 146 3.33 -18.38 -0.70
CA ARG A 146 4.74 -18.51 -0.28
C ARG A 146 5.32 -17.15 0.09
N GLN A 147 6.23 -17.12 1.05
CA GLN A 147 6.97 -15.92 1.39
C GLN A 147 7.68 -15.30 0.17
N ALA A 148 7.64 -13.98 0.08
CA ALA A 148 8.43 -13.16 -0.82
C ALA A 148 9.92 -13.47 -0.72
N ARG A 149 10.60 -13.63 -1.86
CA ARG A 149 12.02 -14.05 -1.92
C ARG A 149 12.97 -13.01 -1.34
N SER A 150 12.58 -11.74 -1.33
CA SER A 150 13.39 -10.65 -0.80
C SER A 150 12.51 -9.51 -0.26
N LEU A 151 13.08 -8.72 0.65
CA LEU A 151 12.48 -7.47 1.13
C LEU A 151 12.11 -6.57 -0.05
N PHE A 152 12.96 -6.52 -1.08
CA PHE A 152 12.74 -5.75 -2.28
C PHE A 152 11.48 -6.19 -3.04
N GLN A 153 11.27 -7.50 -3.23
CA GLN A 153 10.07 -8.01 -3.91
C GLN A 153 8.80 -7.68 -3.11
N PHE A 154 8.84 -7.85 -1.79
CA PHE A 154 7.71 -7.50 -0.93
C PHE A 154 7.46 -5.99 -0.89
N GLY A 155 8.51 -5.19 -0.85
CA GLY A 155 8.43 -3.73 -0.89
C GLY A 155 7.84 -3.24 -2.20
N LEU A 156 8.22 -3.83 -3.34
CA LEU A 156 7.62 -3.51 -4.62
C LEU A 156 6.12 -3.86 -4.64
N PHE A 157 5.75 -5.02 -4.11
CA PHE A 157 4.34 -5.41 -3.98
C PHE A 157 3.53 -4.40 -3.15
N LEU A 158 4.04 -4.03 -1.98
CA LEU A 158 3.30 -3.16 -1.07
C LEU A 158 3.30 -1.70 -1.50
N SER A 159 4.34 -1.25 -2.20
CA SER A 159 4.51 0.14 -2.65
C SER A 159 3.93 0.42 -4.04
N PHE A 160 3.47 -0.59 -4.78
CA PHE A 160 3.14 -0.45 -6.20
C PHE A 160 2.12 0.66 -6.47
N PHE A 161 2.59 1.76 -7.07
CA PHE A 161 1.81 2.99 -7.19
C PHE A 161 0.48 2.87 -7.96
N PRO A 162 0.32 2.03 -9.00
CA PRO A 162 -0.96 1.90 -9.69
C PRO A 162 -2.05 1.35 -8.77
N GLN A 163 -1.66 0.48 -7.84
CA GLN A 163 -2.60 -0.18 -6.94
C GLN A 163 -2.99 0.71 -5.75
N LEU A 164 -2.01 1.38 -5.13
CA LEU A 164 -2.23 2.15 -3.90
C LEU A 164 -3.18 3.35 -4.05
N VAL A 165 -3.41 3.81 -5.27
CA VAL A 165 -4.14 5.06 -5.54
C VAL A 165 -5.63 4.83 -5.77
N ALA A 166 -6.01 3.71 -6.38
CA ALA A 166 -7.40 3.43 -6.77
C ALA A 166 -7.68 1.96 -7.10
N GLY A 167 -6.75 1.04 -6.81
CA GLY A 167 -6.92 -0.37 -7.11
C GLY A 167 -7.78 -1.08 -6.05
N PRO A 168 -8.51 -2.14 -6.41
CA PRO A 168 -9.04 -3.08 -5.42
C PRO A 168 -7.88 -3.63 -4.55
N ILE A 169 -8.19 -4.12 -3.35
CA ILE A 169 -7.19 -4.78 -2.50
C ILE A 169 -6.78 -6.10 -3.19
N ILE A 170 -5.65 -6.07 -3.91
CA ILE A 170 -5.11 -7.23 -4.62
C ILE A 170 -4.41 -8.15 -3.63
N ARG A 171 -4.71 -9.44 -3.73
CA ARG A 171 -4.09 -10.49 -2.94
C ARG A 171 -2.65 -10.74 -3.38
N ALA A 172 -1.79 -11.06 -2.42
CA ALA A 172 -0.38 -11.32 -2.70
C ALA A 172 -0.17 -12.50 -3.67
N GLN A 173 -0.98 -13.56 -3.58
CA GLN A 173 -0.97 -14.70 -4.52
C GLN A 173 -0.98 -14.24 -5.98
N ASP A 174 -1.82 -13.25 -6.30
CA ASP A 174 -2.12 -12.87 -7.68
C ASP A 174 -1.07 -11.92 -8.26
N MET A 175 -0.27 -11.29 -7.41
CA MET A 175 0.60 -10.18 -7.81
C MET A 175 2.09 -10.47 -7.60
N LEU A 176 2.46 -11.22 -6.56
CA LEU A 176 3.87 -11.47 -6.26
C LEU A 176 4.59 -12.24 -7.38
N HIS A 177 3.87 -13.15 -8.06
CA HIS A 177 4.40 -13.95 -9.15
C HIS A 177 4.62 -13.12 -10.42
N GLN A 178 3.78 -12.12 -10.68
CA GLN A 178 3.89 -11.24 -11.84
C GLN A 178 5.19 -10.43 -11.83
N PHE A 179 5.71 -10.11 -10.64
CA PHE A 179 7.02 -9.46 -10.50
C PHE A 179 8.21 -10.40 -10.71
N LEU A 180 8.01 -11.72 -10.71
CA LEU A 180 9.08 -12.69 -10.95
C LEU A 180 9.22 -13.05 -12.43
N GLU A 181 8.15 -12.89 -13.21
CA GLU A 181 8.15 -13.14 -14.64
C GLU A 181 8.85 -12.01 -15.40
N ASN A 182 9.63 -12.39 -16.42
CA ASN A 182 10.20 -11.42 -17.35
C ASN A 182 9.15 -11.11 -18.40
N TYR A 183 8.50 -9.95 -18.28
CA TYR A 183 7.55 -9.51 -19.30
C TYR A 183 8.30 -9.02 -20.55
N THR A 184 8.27 -9.82 -21.60
CA THR A 184 8.68 -9.37 -22.93
C THR A 184 7.59 -8.48 -23.51
N TYR A 185 7.98 -7.34 -24.09
CA TYR A 185 7.07 -6.44 -24.79
C TYR A 185 6.30 -7.20 -25.89
N LYS A 186 4.98 -7.29 -25.74
CA LYS A 186 4.06 -7.81 -26.77
C LYS A 186 3.14 -6.68 -27.20
N LYS A 187 3.18 -6.32 -28.49
CA LYS A 187 2.30 -5.30 -29.09
C LYS A 187 0.81 -5.60 -28.84
N GLU A 188 0.46 -6.88 -28.72
CA GLU A 188 -0.88 -7.38 -28.42
C GLU A 188 -1.43 -6.90 -27.05
N ASN A 189 -0.56 -6.61 -26.08
CA ASN A 189 -0.97 -6.16 -24.74
C ASN A 189 -1.11 -4.63 -24.63
N LEU A 190 -0.60 -3.86 -25.60
CA LEU A 190 -0.65 -2.41 -25.60
C LEU A 190 -2.04 -1.86 -25.95
N LEU A 191 -2.65 -2.39 -27.02
CA LEU A 191 -3.97 -1.93 -27.50
C LEU A 191 -5.07 -2.08 -26.42
N PRO A 192 -5.18 -3.23 -25.72
CA PRO A 192 -6.13 -3.40 -24.63
C PRO A 192 -5.86 -2.44 -23.46
N GLY A 193 -4.60 -2.21 -23.11
CA GLY A 193 -4.21 -1.30 -22.04
C GLY A 193 -4.58 0.15 -22.34
N ILE A 194 -4.27 0.63 -23.55
CA ILE A 194 -4.67 1.97 -24.01
C ILE A 194 -6.19 2.08 -24.01
N ARG A 195 -6.90 1.07 -24.55
CA ARG A 195 -8.37 1.05 -24.58
C ARG A 195 -8.98 1.12 -23.18
N GLN A 196 -8.47 0.36 -22.21
CA GLN A 196 -8.94 0.41 -20.82
C GLN A 196 -8.65 1.76 -20.16
N LEU A 197 -7.49 2.34 -20.42
CA LEU A 197 -7.11 3.65 -19.88
C LEU A 197 -7.99 4.75 -20.46
N SER A 198 -8.18 4.78 -21.77
CA SER A 198 -9.11 5.70 -22.45
C SER A 198 -10.55 5.53 -21.96
N TRP A 199 -11.02 4.29 -21.79
CA TRP A 199 -12.38 4.02 -21.28
C TRP A 199 -12.54 4.44 -19.81
N GLY A 200 -11.51 4.22 -18.98
CA GLY A 200 -11.47 4.68 -17.59
C GLY A 200 -11.52 6.19 -17.48
N LEU A 201 -10.74 6.91 -18.31
CA LEU A 201 -10.76 8.37 -18.39
C LEU A 201 -12.11 8.89 -18.89
N PHE A 202 -12.68 8.28 -19.92
CA PHE A 202 -13.98 8.64 -20.46
C PHE A 202 -15.08 8.50 -19.40
N LYS A 203 -15.14 7.35 -18.70
CA LYS A 203 -16.10 7.14 -17.61
C LYS A 203 -15.91 8.16 -16.49
N LYS A 204 -14.67 8.46 -16.12
CA LYS A 204 -14.38 9.37 -15.02
C LYS A 204 -14.71 10.83 -15.32
N HIS A 205 -14.54 11.25 -16.58
CA HIS A 205 -14.79 12.63 -17.00
C HIS A 205 -16.23 12.87 -17.46
N SER A 206 -16.86 11.88 -18.11
CA SER A 206 -18.19 12.04 -18.73
C SER A 206 -19.33 11.59 -17.82
N LEU A 207 -19.07 10.78 -16.79
CA LEU A 207 -20.06 10.39 -15.78
C LEU A 207 -19.68 10.94 -14.39
N PRO A 208 -19.56 12.26 -14.20
CA PRO A 208 -19.56 12.78 -12.85
C PRO A 208 -20.99 12.62 -12.31
N ILE A 209 -21.14 11.79 -11.27
CA ILE A 209 -22.32 11.71 -10.39
C ILE A 209 -23.53 10.94 -10.96
N ARG A 210 -23.67 9.66 -10.57
CA ARG A 210 -25.00 9.12 -10.25
C ARG A 210 -24.98 7.88 -9.35
N PHE A 211 -24.14 7.84 -8.32
CA PHE A 211 -24.30 6.89 -7.21
C PHE A 211 -23.74 7.53 -5.92
N LEU A 212 -24.53 8.44 -5.36
CA LEU A 212 -24.62 8.67 -3.91
C LEU A 212 -25.99 8.14 -3.49
#